data_AF-A0A2A6MGU8-F1
#
_entry.id   AF-A0A2A6MGU8-F1
#
_cell.length_a   1.000
_cell.length_b   1.000
_cell.length_c   1.000
_cell.angle_alpha   90.00
_cell.angle_beta   90.00
_cell.angle_gamma   90.00
#
_symmetry.space_group_name_H-M   'P 1'
#
loop_
_entity.id
_entity.type
_entity.pdbx_description
1 polymer ?
#
loop_
_entity_poly.entity_id
_entity_poly.type
_entity_poly.pdbx_seq_one_letter_code
_entity_poly.pdbx_strand_id
1 'polypeptide(L)'
;MLDCGGFGRMKLAAAFLAISLFTVPLAEAQEEPVWHHGLSLIGELKYPPGFKHFDYANPDAPKGGDIRLSQTGTFDSFNPLLATKGEPAVGLSLVFDTLLKPADDEISTAYGLLA
;
A
#
# COMPACT_ATOMS: atom_id res chain seq x y z
N MET A 1 57.42 44.41 29.32
CA MET A 1 57.49 42.95 29.40
C MET A 1 56.27 42.41 28.66
N LEU A 2 56.40 42.23 27.35
CA LEU A 2 55.38 41.61 26.50
C LEU A 2 55.66 40.10 26.53
N ASP A 3 54.69 39.25 26.88
CA ASP A 3 54.61 37.94 26.24
C ASP A 3 53.23 37.25 26.31
N CYS A 4 53.03 36.49 25.23
CA CYS A 4 52.01 35.60 24.71
C CYS A 4 51.02 34.88 25.63
N GLY A 5 49.79 34.68 25.12
CA GLY A 5 48.88 33.66 25.66
C GLY A 5 47.53 33.45 24.97
N GLY A 6 47.11 34.27 24.00
CA GLY A 6 45.72 34.24 23.48
C GLY A 6 45.47 33.44 22.20
N PHE A 7 46.50 33.18 21.39
CA PHE A 7 46.30 32.78 19.98
C PHE A 7 46.08 31.28 19.75
N GLY A 8 46.48 30.42 20.69
CA GLY A 8 46.43 28.95 20.54
C GLY A 8 45.05 28.34 20.85
N ARG A 9 44.36 28.81 21.90
CA ARG A 9 43.06 28.27 22.33
C ARG A 9 41.94 28.57 21.33
N MET A 10 42.02 29.72 20.65
CA MET A 10 41.01 30.14 19.67
C MET A 10 41.12 29.38 18.34
N LYS A 11 42.33 28.94 17.94
CA LYS A 11 42.54 28.08 16.77
C LYS A 11 42.08 26.63 17.00
N LEU A 12 42.22 26.10 18.21
CA LEU A 12 41.68 24.77 18.56
C LEU A 12 40.14 24.76 18.60
N ALA A 13 39.51 25.80 19.15
CA ALA A 13 38.04 25.91 19.17
C ALA A 13 37.45 26.04 17.74
N ALA A 14 38.12 26.79 16.86
CA ALA A 14 37.73 26.89 15.45
C ALA A 14 37.90 25.55 14.69
N ALA A 15 38.92 24.77 15.03
CA ALA A 15 39.13 23.45 14.43
C ALA A 15 38.07 22.43 14.86
N PHE A 16 37.63 22.46 16.13
CA PHE A 16 36.53 21.61 16.61
C PHE A 16 35.17 22.02 16.01
N LEU A 17 34.92 23.31 15.82
CA LEU A 17 33.71 23.80 15.15
C LEU A 17 33.70 23.41 13.65
N ALA A 18 34.86 23.45 12.98
CA ALA A 18 34.99 23.05 11.59
C ALA A 18 34.79 21.54 11.36
N ILE A 19 35.20 20.68 12.29
CA ILE A 19 35.00 19.22 12.19
C ILE A 19 33.52 18.83 12.39
N SER A 20 32.79 19.55 13.27
CA SER A 20 31.35 19.35 13.49
C SER A 20 30.49 19.71 12.25
N LEU A 21 30.97 20.63 11.42
CA LEU A 21 30.29 21.03 10.17
C LEU A 21 30.45 20.02 9.01
N PHE A 22 31.30 18.99 9.14
CA PHE A 22 31.54 18.00 8.08
C PHE A 22 30.85 16.65 8.31
N THR A 23 30.19 16.42 9.45
CA THR A 23 29.37 15.22 9.65
C THR A 23 27.96 15.46 9.11
N VAL A 24 27.84 15.68 7.80
CA VAL A 24 26.55 15.54 7.12
C VAL A 24 26.28 14.04 7.04
N PRO A 25 25.19 13.51 7.61
CA PRO A 25 24.80 12.13 7.33
C PRO A 25 24.62 12.03 5.82
N LEU A 26 25.44 11.19 5.18
CA LEU A 26 25.26 10.83 3.79
C LEU A 26 23.86 10.25 3.69
N ALA A 27 22.94 10.97 3.03
CA ALA A 27 21.62 10.47 2.77
C ALA A 27 21.79 9.17 1.98
N GLU A 28 21.49 8.04 2.61
CA GLU A 28 21.42 6.78 1.88
C GLU A 28 20.41 6.96 0.75
N ALA A 29 20.83 6.67 -0.48
CA ALA A 29 19.91 6.62 -1.60
C ALA A 29 18.84 5.58 -1.25
N GLN A 30 17.61 6.04 -1.01
CA GLN A 30 16.49 5.13 -0.85
C GLN A 30 16.40 4.30 -2.13
N GLU A 31 16.51 2.97 -2.01
CA GLU A 31 16.23 2.08 -3.13
C GLU A 31 14.88 2.47 -3.73
N GLU A 32 14.82 2.57 -5.06
CA GLU A 32 13.55 2.82 -5.73
C GLU A 32 12.55 1.73 -5.32
N PRO A 33 11.32 2.09 -4.94
CA PRO A 33 10.34 1.11 -4.50
C PRO A 33 10.06 0.13 -5.64
N VAL A 34 10.23 -1.16 -5.35
CA VAL A 34 9.87 -2.23 -6.27
C VAL A 34 8.34 -2.32 -6.30
N TRP A 35 7.76 -2.05 -7.47
CA TRP A 35 6.33 -2.18 -7.67
C TRP A 35 5.95 -3.64 -7.87
N HIS A 36 5.00 -4.12 -7.06
CA HIS A 36 4.44 -5.46 -7.16
C HIS A 36 3.02 -5.40 -7.73
N HIS A 37 2.66 -6.33 -8.63
CA HIS A 37 1.32 -6.40 -9.23
C HIS A 37 0.30 -7.16 -8.36
N GLY A 38 0.78 -7.82 -7.31
CA GLY A 38 -0.03 -8.57 -6.36
C GLY A 38 0.75 -8.93 -5.10
N LEU A 39 0.03 -9.49 -4.14
CA LEU A 39 0.52 -9.96 -2.86
C LEU A 39 0.15 -11.43 -2.70
N SER A 40 1.09 -12.24 -2.22
CA SER A 40 0.82 -13.59 -1.72
C SER A 40 1.34 -13.73 -0.30
N LEU A 41 0.55 -14.34 0.59
CA LEU A 41 1.06 -14.76 1.89
C LEU A 41 1.83 -16.09 1.82
N ILE A 42 1.58 -16.90 0.79
CA ILE A 42 2.13 -18.26 0.67
C ILE A 42 2.59 -18.50 -0.76
N GLY A 43 3.89 -18.66 -0.94
CA GLY A 43 4.48 -18.99 -2.24
C GLY A 43 4.35 -17.87 -3.26
N GLU A 44 4.47 -18.25 -4.52
CA GLU A 44 4.48 -17.35 -5.67
C GLU A 44 3.06 -17.09 -6.20
N LEU A 45 2.87 -15.94 -6.85
CA LEU A 45 1.62 -15.60 -7.53
C LEU A 45 1.44 -16.46 -8.79
N LYS A 46 0.26 -17.04 -8.97
CA LYS A 46 -0.10 -17.77 -10.20
C LYS A 46 -0.15 -16.86 -11.42
N TYR A 47 -0.73 -15.67 -11.29
CA TYR A 47 -0.95 -14.77 -12.42
C TYR A 47 0.27 -13.84 -12.62
N PRO A 48 0.89 -13.81 -13.82
CA PRO A 48 2.04 -12.97 -14.09
C PRO A 48 1.65 -11.49 -14.22
N PRO A 49 2.62 -10.55 -14.11
CA PRO A 49 2.36 -9.14 -14.37
C PRO A 49 1.67 -8.91 -15.73
N GLY A 50 0.61 -8.10 -15.75
CA GLY A 50 -0.09 -7.72 -16.97
C GLY A 50 -1.09 -8.75 -17.52
N PHE A 51 -1.39 -9.82 -16.77
CA PHE A 51 -2.50 -10.73 -17.09
C PHE A 51 -3.81 -9.94 -17.28
N LYS A 52 -4.70 -10.42 -18.16
CA LYS A 52 -5.88 -9.65 -18.61
C LYS A 52 -7.15 -9.94 -17.84
N HIS A 53 -7.29 -11.17 -17.32
CA HIS A 53 -8.42 -11.63 -16.54
C HIS A 53 -8.00 -12.88 -15.78
N PHE A 54 -8.69 -13.19 -14.69
CA PHE A 54 -8.52 -14.49 -14.03
C PHE A 54 -8.96 -15.63 -14.95
N ASP A 55 -8.37 -16.82 -14.79
CA ASP A 55 -8.64 -17.99 -15.65
C ASP A 55 -10.10 -18.45 -15.55
N TYR A 56 -10.72 -18.21 -14.40
CA TYR A 56 -12.11 -18.57 -14.12
C TYR A 56 -13.13 -17.52 -14.62
N ALA A 57 -12.67 -16.42 -15.20
CA ALA A 57 -13.53 -15.41 -15.80
C ALA A 57 -13.67 -15.65 -17.31
N ASN A 58 -14.92 -15.64 -17.81
CA ASN A 58 -15.19 -15.67 -19.25
C ASN A 58 -15.12 -14.24 -19.83
N PRO A 59 -14.08 -13.87 -20.61
CA PRO A 59 -13.97 -12.53 -21.20
C PRO A 59 -15.10 -12.23 -22.19
N ASP A 60 -15.60 -13.25 -22.88
CA ASP A 60 -16.67 -13.16 -23.88
C ASP A 60 -18.07 -13.28 -23.27
N ALA A 61 -18.19 -13.18 -21.93
CA ALA A 61 -19.49 -13.26 -21.27
C ALA A 61 -20.44 -12.17 -21.82
N PRO A 62 -21.65 -12.54 -22.27
CA PRO A 62 -22.62 -11.58 -22.79
C PRO A 62 -22.93 -10.52 -21.72
N LYS A 63 -23.01 -9.26 -22.13
CA LYS A 63 -23.27 -8.15 -21.22
C LYS A 63 -24.75 -7.77 -21.25
N GLY A 64 -25.29 -7.44 -20.09
CA GLY A 64 -26.69 -7.03 -19.90
C GLY A 64 -27.60 -8.15 -19.41
N GLY A 65 -28.90 -7.83 -19.32
CA GLY A 65 -29.91 -8.67 -18.69
C GLY A 65 -30.08 -8.41 -17.20
N ASP A 66 -31.08 -9.06 -16.59
CA ASP A 66 -31.40 -8.91 -15.18
C ASP A 66 -31.05 -10.19 -14.40
N ILE A 67 -30.33 -10.02 -13.30
CA ILE A 67 -30.14 -11.07 -12.30
C ILE A 67 -31.06 -10.76 -11.12
N ARG A 68 -31.96 -11.70 -10.79
CA ARG A 68 -32.86 -11.58 -9.63
C ARG A 68 -32.40 -12.53 -8.53
N LEU A 69 -31.75 -11.96 -7.52
CA LEU A 69 -31.27 -12.68 -6.34
C LEU A 69 -32.24 -12.47 -5.18
N SER A 70 -32.32 -13.47 -4.31
CA SER A 70 -33.10 -13.42 -3.07
C SER A 70 -32.20 -13.64 -1.87
N GLN A 71 -32.55 -13.02 -0.75
CA GLN A 71 -31.91 -13.28 0.53
C GLN A 71 -32.94 -13.29 1.66
N THR A 72 -32.68 -14.15 2.64
CA THR A 72 -33.44 -14.19 3.89
C THR A 72 -33.00 -13.06 4.82
N GLY A 73 -33.96 -12.24 5.28
CA GLY A 73 -33.73 -11.14 6.21
C GLY A 73 -34.29 -9.80 5.73
N THR A 74 -33.90 -8.72 6.39
CA THR A 74 -34.17 -7.32 5.99
C THR A 74 -32.90 -6.50 6.17
N PHE A 75 -32.87 -5.30 5.61
CA PHE A 75 -31.81 -4.30 5.83
C PHE A 75 -32.41 -2.98 6.29
N ASP A 76 -31.62 -2.13 6.94
CA ASP A 76 -31.99 -0.76 7.31
C ASP A 76 -30.87 0.27 7.06
N SER A 77 -29.72 -0.17 6.52
CA SER A 77 -28.57 0.67 6.20
C SER A 77 -27.94 0.32 4.86
N PHE A 78 -27.44 1.34 4.15
CA PHE A 78 -26.58 1.19 2.97
C PHE A 78 -25.12 1.56 3.25
N ASN A 79 -24.77 1.86 4.50
CA ASN A 79 -23.41 2.18 4.90
C ASN A 79 -22.72 0.92 5.45
N PRO A 80 -21.79 0.30 4.70
CA PRO A 80 -21.14 -0.94 5.14
C PRO A 80 -20.11 -0.73 6.27
N LEU A 81 -19.75 0.52 6.59
CA LEU A 81 -18.74 0.82 7.61
C LEU A 81 -19.32 0.86 9.03
N LEU A 82 -20.65 0.82 9.17
CA LEU A 82 -21.35 0.87 10.46
C LEU A 82 -21.58 -0.53 11.03
N ALA A 83 -20.51 -1.25 11.32
CA ALA A 83 -20.57 -2.66 11.75
C ALA A 83 -21.45 -2.94 12.99
N THR A 84 -21.69 -1.93 13.84
CA THR A 84 -22.48 -2.06 15.08
C THR A 84 -23.83 -1.35 15.04
N LYS A 85 -24.19 -0.72 13.91
CA LYS A 85 -25.42 0.07 13.78
C LYS A 85 -26.18 -0.26 12.50
N GLY A 86 -27.32 -0.91 12.67
CA GLY A 86 -28.17 -1.34 11.58
C GLY A 86 -27.68 -2.61 10.90
N GLU A 87 -28.49 -3.13 9.99
CA GLU A 87 -28.19 -4.27 9.14
C GLU A 87 -27.92 -3.77 7.71
N PRO A 88 -26.70 -3.96 7.18
CA PRO A 88 -26.34 -3.48 5.85
C PRO A 88 -27.07 -4.29 4.77
N ALA A 89 -27.47 -3.61 3.69
CA ALA A 89 -27.96 -4.27 2.50
C ALA A 89 -26.90 -5.22 1.90
N VAL A 90 -27.34 -6.30 1.26
CA VAL A 90 -26.44 -7.21 0.56
C VAL A 90 -26.21 -6.78 -0.88
N GLY A 91 -25.05 -7.15 -1.40
CA GLY A 91 -24.57 -6.70 -2.70
C GLY A 91 -23.87 -5.35 -2.66
N LEU A 92 -23.65 -4.75 -1.48
CA LEU A 92 -22.89 -3.49 -1.36
C LEU A 92 -21.46 -3.62 -1.90
N SER A 93 -20.87 -4.82 -1.93
CA SER A 93 -19.57 -5.07 -2.58
C SER A 93 -19.57 -4.86 -4.11
N LEU A 94 -20.74 -4.73 -4.74
CA LEU A 94 -20.86 -4.36 -6.16
C LEU A 94 -20.81 -2.85 -6.40
N VAL A 95 -20.85 -2.04 -5.32
CA VAL A 95 -20.91 -0.57 -5.36
C VAL A 95 -19.60 0.05 -4.86
N PHE A 96 -18.85 -0.65 -4.00
CA PHE A 96 -17.59 -0.18 -3.42
C PHE A 96 -16.41 -1.04 -3.87
N ASP A 97 -15.31 -0.37 -4.24
CA ASP A 97 -14.06 -1.02 -4.63
C ASP A 97 -13.02 -1.03 -3.50
N THR A 98 -12.16 -2.04 -3.49
CA THR A 98 -11.01 -2.20 -2.60
C THR A 98 -9.70 -1.85 -3.33
N LEU A 99 -8.59 -1.73 -2.59
CA LEU A 99 -7.28 -1.52 -3.22
C LEU A 99 -6.82 -2.75 -4.02
N LEU A 100 -7.02 -3.93 -3.45
CA LEU A 100 -6.66 -5.21 -4.04
C LEU A 100 -7.89 -6.13 -4.14
N LYS A 101 -7.89 -7.04 -5.11
CA LYS A 101 -8.90 -8.07 -5.34
C LYS A 101 -8.30 -9.45 -5.06
N PRO A 102 -8.83 -10.23 -4.10
CA PRO A 102 -8.42 -11.62 -3.94
C PRO A 102 -8.82 -12.47 -5.16
N ALA A 103 -7.96 -13.41 -5.54
CA ALA A 103 -8.26 -14.41 -6.54
C ALA A 103 -8.96 -15.61 -5.89
N ASP A 104 -10.05 -16.08 -6.49
CA ASP A 104 -10.88 -17.15 -5.94
C ASP A 104 -10.30 -18.56 -6.18
N ASP A 105 -9.30 -18.67 -7.05
CA ASP A 105 -8.62 -19.92 -7.43
C ASP A 105 -7.21 -20.06 -6.84
N GLU A 106 -6.85 -19.18 -5.91
CA GLU A 106 -5.57 -19.20 -5.20
C GLU A 106 -5.77 -19.06 -3.69
N ILE A 107 -4.79 -19.56 -2.92
CA ILE A 107 -4.84 -19.46 -1.46
C ILE A 107 -4.13 -18.19 -1.03
N SER A 108 -4.88 -17.27 -0.42
CA SER A 108 -4.32 -16.10 0.26
C SER A 108 -3.49 -15.16 -0.64
N THR A 109 -3.96 -14.96 -1.88
CA THR A 109 -3.39 -13.99 -2.82
C THR A 109 -4.35 -12.83 -3.07
N ALA A 110 -3.82 -11.68 -3.48
CA ALA A 110 -4.61 -10.55 -3.95
C ALA A 110 -3.85 -9.74 -5.01
N TYR A 111 -4.55 -9.30 -6.05
CA TYR A 111 -4.00 -8.54 -7.18
C TYR A 111 -4.52 -7.10 -7.18
N GLY A 112 -3.81 -6.18 -7.83
CA GLY A 112 -4.24 -4.78 -7.95
C GLY A 112 -5.67 -4.62 -8.47
N LEU A 113 -6.47 -3.80 -7.77
CA LEU A 113 -7.78 -3.32 -8.24
C LEU A 113 -7.75 -1.81 -8.44
N LEU A 114 -7.73 -1.03 -7.36
CA LEU A 114 -7.53 0.44 -7.42
C LEU A 114 -6.08 0.87 -7.18
N ALA A 115 -5.27 -0.01 -6.58
CA ALA A 115 -3.89 0.26 -6.18
C ALA A 115 -2.93 0.50 -7.36
#